data_AF-A0A7X5IWZ8-F1
#
_entry.id   AF-A0A7X5IWZ8-F1
#
_cell.length_a   1.000
_cell.length_b   1.000
_cell.length_c   1.000
_cell.angle_alpha   90.00
_cell.angle_beta   90.00
_cell.angle_gamma   90.00
#
_symmetry.space_group_name_H-M   'P 1'
#
loop_
_entity.id
_entity.type
_entity.pdbx_description
1 polymer ?
#
loop_
_entity_poly.entity_id
_entity_poly.type
_entity_poly.pdbx_seq_one_letter_code
_entity_poly.pdbx_strand_id
1 'polypeptide(L)'
;GVEMTEPATIRYTGGSNWTETGNGEKTKAHVLAAYKCAVELFAYLCQQFRLDPLADGVIISHSEGCKRGIASNHGDVEHLWSKFGLSMEQFRKDIKAAMKGSLAADSLTAIMGKAVATADQMKAYLKKKNPSVPQSVLDMI
;
A
#
# COMPACT_ATOMS: atom_id res chain seq x y z
N GLY A 1 -0.27 -11.38 -13.69
CA GLY A 1 0.67 -10.68 -12.78
C GLY A 1 0.20 -9.26 -12.59
N VAL A 2 0.77 -8.56 -11.62
CA VAL A 2 0.64 -7.10 -11.46
C VAL A 2 2.01 -6.52 -11.74
N GLU A 3 2.09 -5.61 -12.69
CA GLU A 3 3.35 -5.00 -13.08
C GLU A 3 3.50 -3.60 -12.48
N MET A 4 4.70 -3.31 -11.99
CA MET A 4 5.07 -2.01 -11.46
C MET A 4 6.02 -1.33 -12.42
N THR A 5 5.69 -0.12 -12.87
CA THR A 5 6.52 0.64 -13.81
C THR A 5 7.84 1.05 -13.17
N GLU A 6 8.94 0.91 -13.92
CA GLU A 6 10.25 1.38 -13.49
C GLU A 6 10.33 2.92 -13.43
N PRO A 7 11.21 3.48 -12.59
CA PRO A 7 11.49 4.91 -12.60
C PRO A 7 12.17 5.33 -13.91
N ALA A 8 11.77 6.48 -14.47
CA ALA A 8 12.42 7.06 -15.66
C ALA A 8 13.91 7.43 -15.47
N THR A 9 14.37 7.41 -14.22
CA THR A 9 15.73 7.77 -13.81
C THR A 9 16.68 6.59 -13.70
N ILE A 10 16.31 5.41 -14.21
CA ILE A 10 17.22 4.27 -14.38
C ILE A 10 17.42 3.93 -15.86
N ARG A 11 18.57 3.33 -16.17
CA ARG A 11 18.88 2.74 -17.46
C ARG A 11 19.40 1.33 -17.25
N TYR A 12 18.78 0.34 -17.88
CA TYR A 12 19.28 -1.03 -17.89
C TYR A 12 20.58 -1.13 -18.68
N THR A 13 21.54 -1.87 -18.13
CA THR A 13 22.85 -2.14 -18.75
C THR A 13 23.01 -3.60 -19.17
N GLY A 14 21.99 -4.43 -18.91
CA GLY A 14 21.93 -5.83 -19.34
C GLY A 14 21.33 -6.72 -18.26
N GLY A 15 20.38 -7.59 -18.65
CA GLY A 15 19.61 -8.38 -17.69
C GLY A 15 18.93 -7.49 -16.65
N SER A 16 19.07 -7.83 -15.37
CA SER A 16 18.53 -7.05 -14.25
C SER A 16 19.48 -5.96 -13.72
N ASN A 17 20.63 -5.75 -14.37
CA ASN A 17 21.56 -4.69 -14.00
C ASN A 17 21.12 -3.35 -14.57
N TRP A 18 21.24 -2.30 -13.76
CA TRP A 18 20.88 -0.95 -14.13
C TRP A 18 21.82 0.08 -13.49
N THR A 19 21.86 1.25 -14.10
CA THR A 19 22.57 2.42 -13.61
C THR A 19 21.59 3.57 -13.40
N GLU A 20 21.80 4.33 -12.35
CA GLU A 20 21.10 5.60 -12.11
C GLU A 20 21.49 6.62 -13.20
N THR A 21 20.52 7.40 -13.69
CA THR A 21 20.75 8.49 -14.65
C THR A 21 20.72 9.88 -14.01
N GLY A 22 20.22 9.99 -12.77
CA GLY A 22 20.23 11.20 -11.97
C GLY A 22 21.03 11.09 -10.67
N ASN A 23 20.56 11.73 -9.61
CA ASN A 23 21.17 11.71 -8.27
C ASN A 23 20.57 10.63 -7.35
N GLY A 24 19.64 9.80 -7.85
CA GLY A 24 18.98 8.75 -7.09
C GLY A 24 17.76 9.18 -6.26
N GLU A 25 17.53 10.47 -6.03
CA GLU A 25 16.41 10.95 -5.20
C GLU A 25 15.05 10.65 -5.85
N LYS A 26 14.94 10.93 -7.15
CA LYS A 26 13.71 10.64 -7.93
C LYS A 26 13.44 9.14 -8.04
N THR A 27 14.50 8.34 -8.23
CA THR A 27 14.41 6.88 -8.25
C THR A 27 13.88 6.37 -6.91
N LYS A 28 14.46 6.81 -5.79
CA LYS A 28 14.01 6.44 -4.45
C LYS A 28 12.55 6.84 -4.22
N ALA A 29 12.19 8.08 -4.55
CA ALA A 29 10.82 8.58 -4.38
C ALA A 29 9.81 7.75 -5.18
N HIS A 30 10.12 7.46 -6.46
CA HIS A 30 9.28 6.63 -7.32
C HIS A 30 9.13 5.21 -6.78
N VAL A 31 10.23 4.56 -6.39
CA VAL A 31 10.20 3.18 -5.87
C VAL A 31 9.38 3.10 -4.58
N LEU A 32 9.55 4.04 -3.66
CA LEU A 32 8.78 4.07 -2.41
C LEU A 32 7.29 4.36 -2.65
N ALA A 33 6.97 5.25 -3.59
CA ALA A 33 5.59 5.53 -3.97
C ALA A 33 4.93 4.31 -4.63
N ALA A 34 5.61 3.68 -5.58
CA ALA A 34 5.13 2.48 -6.25
C ALA A 34 4.96 1.31 -5.26
N TYR A 35 5.89 1.14 -4.32
CA TYR A 35 5.79 0.15 -3.23
C TYR A 35 4.53 0.37 -2.39
N LYS A 36 4.27 1.62 -1.98
CA LYS A 36 3.07 1.96 -1.21
C LYS A 36 1.78 1.63 -1.98
N CYS A 37 1.70 2.04 -3.24
CA CYS A 37 0.55 1.71 -4.10
C CYS A 37 0.37 0.20 -4.24
N ALA A 38 1.47 -0.56 -4.39
CA ALA A 38 1.42 -2.02 -4.45
C ALA A 38 0.90 -2.62 -3.14
N VAL A 39 1.36 -2.15 -1.97
CA VAL A 39 0.85 -2.62 -0.67
C VAL A 39 -0.67 -2.43 -0.58
N GLU A 40 -1.17 -1.26 -0.95
CA GLU A 40 -2.61 -0.94 -0.93
C GLU A 40 -3.41 -1.83 -1.89
N LEU A 41 -2.93 -1.98 -3.14
CA LEU A 41 -3.57 -2.82 -4.15
C LEU A 41 -3.62 -4.29 -3.72
N PHE A 42 -2.49 -4.85 -3.26
CA PHE A 42 -2.44 -6.25 -2.87
C PHE A 42 -3.21 -6.53 -1.57
N ALA A 43 -3.31 -5.55 -0.66
CA ALA A 43 -4.18 -5.65 0.51
C ALA A 43 -5.65 -5.74 0.10
N TYR A 44 -6.09 -4.85 -0.80
CA TYR A 44 -7.42 -4.91 -1.38
C TYR A 44 -7.69 -6.26 -2.05
N LEU A 45 -6.80 -6.74 -2.93
CA LEU A 45 -6.95 -8.03 -3.60
C LEU A 45 -7.03 -9.20 -2.62
N CYS A 46 -6.17 -9.22 -1.59
CA CYS A 46 -6.21 -10.26 -0.56
C CYS A 46 -7.53 -10.25 0.20
N GLN A 47 -8.10 -9.08 0.51
CA GLN A 47 -9.41 -8.98 1.14
C GLN A 47 -10.53 -9.46 0.22
N GLN A 48 -10.57 -8.98 -1.03
CA GLN A 48 -11.60 -9.34 -2.01
C GLN A 48 -11.67 -10.86 -2.24
N PHE A 49 -10.51 -11.51 -2.32
CA PHE A 49 -10.43 -12.95 -2.60
C PHE A 49 -10.24 -13.81 -1.35
N ARG A 50 -10.29 -13.22 -0.14
CA ARG A 50 -10.08 -13.91 1.15
C ARG A 50 -8.77 -14.70 1.19
N LEU A 51 -7.69 -14.09 0.71
CA LEU A 51 -6.34 -14.67 0.70
C LEU A 51 -5.54 -14.17 1.90
N ASP A 52 -4.67 -15.02 2.45
CA ASP A 52 -3.67 -14.60 3.43
C ASP A 52 -2.37 -14.22 2.70
N PRO A 53 -1.94 -12.94 2.72
CA PRO A 53 -0.72 -12.52 2.04
C PRO A 53 0.56 -13.19 2.59
N LEU A 54 0.49 -13.78 3.79
CA LEU A 54 1.59 -14.55 4.38
C LEU A 54 1.58 -16.03 3.99
N ALA A 55 0.51 -16.53 3.38
CA ALA A 55 0.43 -17.93 2.96
C ALA A 55 1.31 -18.20 1.73
N ASP A 56 1.82 -19.43 1.65
CA ASP A 56 2.72 -19.85 0.58
C ASP A 56 2.08 -19.70 -0.80
N GLY A 57 2.81 -19.07 -1.72
CA GLY A 57 2.36 -18.90 -3.11
C GLY A 57 1.30 -17.82 -3.37
N VAL A 58 0.77 -17.15 -2.34
CA VAL A 58 -0.27 -16.11 -2.52
C VAL A 58 0.30 -14.84 -3.15
N ILE A 59 1.38 -14.33 -2.56
CA ILE A 59 2.15 -13.21 -3.10
C ILE A 59 3.50 -13.81 -3.47
N ILE A 60 3.99 -13.57 -4.68
CA ILE A 60 5.31 -14.03 -5.15
C ILE A 60 5.88 -13.01 -6.14
N SER A 61 7.19 -12.81 -6.12
CA SER A 61 7.91 -12.08 -7.17
C SER A 61 8.13 -12.95 -8.40
N HIS A 62 8.64 -12.35 -9.48
CA HIS A 62 9.03 -13.10 -10.67
C HIS A 62 10.20 -14.06 -10.36
N SER A 63 11.17 -13.61 -9.56
CA SER A 63 12.31 -14.43 -9.12
C SER A 63 11.86 -15.64 -8.28
N GLU A 64 10.94 -15.45 -7.33
CA GLU A 64 10.37 -16.55 -6.54
C GLU A 64 9.53 -17.49 -7.42
N GLY A 65 8.74 -16.96 -8.35
CA GLY A 65 7.96 -17.73 -9.30
C GLY A 65 8.83 -18.56 -10.25
N CYS A 66 9.94 -18.02 -10.72
CA CYS A 66 10.92 -18.74 -11.56
C CYS A 66 11.52 -19.93 -10.80
N LYS A 67 11.91 -19.75 -9.53
CA LYS A 67 12.42 -20.84 -8.68
C LYS A 67 11.40 -21.96 -8.48
N ARG A 68 10.11 -21.64 -8.57
CA ARG A 68 8.99 -22.59 -8.50
C ARG A 68 8.60 -23.17 -9.87
N GLY A 69 9.19 -22.71 -10.97
CA GLY A 69 8.86 -23.16 -12.33
C GLY A 69 7.53 -22.62 -12.89
N ILE A 70 6.98 -21.54 -12.30
CA ILE A 70 5.67 -20.98 -12.68
C ILE A 70 5.76 -19.56 -13.25
N ALA A 71 6.96 -18.98 -13.33
CA ALA A 71 7.19 -17.68 -13.92
C ALA A 71 8.48 -17.67 -14.75
N SER A 72 8.63 -16.67 -15.61
CA SER A 72 9.83 -16.53 -16.44
C SER A 72 11.03 -16.10 -15.59
N ASN A 73 12.25 -16.25 -16.11
CA ASN A 73 13.48 -15.92 -15.38
C ASN A 73 13.78 -14.42 -15.41
N HIS A 74 12.86 -13.61 -14.88
CA HIS A 74 13.11 -12.19 -14.63
C HIS A 74 13.47 -11.95 -13.16
N GLY A 75 14.36 -10.98 -12.92
CA GLY A 75 14.88 -10.65 -11.59
C GLY A 75 14.08 -9.58 -10.85
N ASP A 76 12.93 -9.16 -11.37
CA ASP A 76 12.01 -8.25 -10.69
C ASP A 76 11.26 -8.96 -9.55
N VAL A 77 10.98 -8.26 -8.46
CA VAL A 77 11.23 -6.83 -8.21
C VAL A 77 12.55 -6.58 -7.43
N GLU A 78 13.20 -7.64 -6.96
CA GLU A 78 14.30 -7.61 -6.00
C GLU A 78 15.55 -6.85 -6.50
N HIS A 79 15.84 -6.89 -7.81
CA HIS A 79 16.96 -6.16 -8.41
C HIS A 79 16.87 -4.63 -8.22
N LEU A 80 15.66 -4.10 -8.06
CA LEU A 80 15.40 -2.68 -7.80
C LEU A 80 15.20 -2.43 -6.30
N TRP A 81 14.34 -3.21 -5.65
CA TRP A 81 13.95 -3.02 -4.25
C TRP A 81 15.10 -3.13 -3.25
N SER A 82 16.02 -4.06 -3.46
CA SER A 82 17.17 -4.27 -2.56
C SER A 82 18.04 -3.03 -2.41
N LYS A 83 18.11 -2.15 -3.42
CA LYS A 83 18.85 -0.88 -3.37
C LYS A 83 18.23 0.15 -2.41
N PHE A 84 16.98 -0.05 -2.02
CA PHE A 84 16.23 0.85 -1.13
C PHE A 84 15.82 0.16 0.18
N GLY A 85 16.40 -1.00 0.49
CA GLY A 85 16.13 -1.74 1.74
C GLY A 85 14.76 -2.41 1.78
N LEU A 86 14.12 -2.62 0.62
CA LEU A 86 12.82 -3.29 0.51
C LEU A 86 13.00 -4.77 0.16
N SER A 87 12.08 -5.61 0.61
CA SER A 87 12.10 -7.06 0.36
C SER A 87 10.70 -7.62 0.17
N MET A 88 10.58 -8.77 -0.51
CA MET A 88 9.31 -9.48 -0.64
C MET A 88 8.75 -9.93 0.73
N GLU A 89 9.63 -10.30 1.66
CA GLU A 89 9.22 -10.66 3.03
C GLU A 89 8.54 -9.48 3.74
N GLN A 90 9.15 -8.30 3.69
CA GLN A 90 8.57 -7.09 4.29
C GLN A 90 7.28 -6.69 3.56
N PHE A 91 7.25 -6.83 2.23
CA PHE A 91 6.07 -6.53 1.43
C PHE A 91 4.84 -7.35 1.85
N ARG A 92 4.99 -8.66 2.08
CA ARG A 92 3.89 -9.50 2.59
C ARG A 92 3.39 -9.05 3.97
N LYS A 93 4.32 -8.67 4.85
CA LYS A 93 4.01 -8.15 6.19
C LYS A 93 3.27 -6.81 6.11
N ASP A 94 3.69 -5.92 5.22
CA ASP A 94 3.06 -4.62 5.01
C ASP A 94 1.65 -4.76 4.42
N ILE A 95 1.46 -5.68 3.46
CA ILE A 95 0.13 -6.05 2.95
C ILE A 95 -0.76 -6.54 4.09
N LYS A 96 -0.26 -7.47 4.93
CA LYS A 96 -1.01 -7.98 6.08
C LYS A 96 -1.39 -6.87 7.06
N ALA A 97 -0.50 -5.90 7.29
CA ALA A 97 -0.77 -4.75 8.14
C ALA A 97 -1.82 -3.82 7.53
N ALA A 98 -1.71 -3.51 6.23
CA ALA A 98 -2.68 -2.70 5.50
C ALA A 98 -4.09 -3.31 5.52
N MET A 99 -4.22 -4.64 5.39
CA MET A 99 -5.50 -5.33 5.53
C MET A 99 -6.17 -5.09 6.89
N LYS A 100 -5.40 -4.97 7.99
CA LYS A 100 -5.95 -4.65 9.32
C LYS A 100 -6.46 -3.21 9.41
N GLY A 101 -5.79 -2.28 8.74
CA GLY A 101 -6.20 -0.87 8.65
C GLY A 101 -7.45 -0.67 7.80
N SER A 102 -7.57 -1.41 6.69
CA SER A 102 -8.74 -1.34 5.80
C SER A 102 -10.00 -1.97 6.42
N LEU A 103 -9.87 -3.02 7.24
CA LEU A 103 -11.02 -3.58 7.98
C LEU A 103 -11.68 -2.57 8.94
N ALA A 104 -10.94 -1.53 9.37
CA ALA A 104 -11.51 -0.43 10.17
C ALA A 104 -12.19 0.65 9.32
N ALA A 105 -11.93 0.69 8.01
CA ALA A 105 -12.44 1.69 7.08
C ALA A 105 -13.67 1.22 6.27
N ASP A 106 -13.94 -0.08 6.21
CA ASP A 106 -15.03 -0.66 5.41
C ASP A 106 -16.45 -0.51 6.02
N SER A 107 -16.62 0.24 7.12
CA SER A 107 -17.95 0.54 7.67
C SER A 107 -18.34 2.01 7.70
N LEU A 108 -17.43 2.96 7.42
CA LEU A 108 -17.76 4.39 7.32
C LEU A 108 -16.78 5.09 6.38
N THR A 109 -17.30 5.94 5.48
CA THR A 109 -16.49 6.77 4.58
C THR A 109 -15.48 7.58 5.39
N ALA A 110 -14.21 7.16 5.38
CA ALA A 110 -13.16 7.86 6.11
C ALA A 110 -12.95 9.26 5.51
N ILE A 111 -13.26 10.31 6.27
CA ILE A 111 -12.93 11.69 5.89
C ILE A 111 -11.41 11.84 6.03
N MET A 112 -10.70 11.81 4.91
CA MET A 112 -9.25 12.00 4.91
C MET A 112 -8.91 13.47 5.17
N GLY A 113 -8.41 13.76 6.37
CA GLY A 113 -7.93 15.08 6.78
C GLY A 113 -7.57 15.11 8.27
N LYS A 114 -6.62 15.97 8.67
CA LYS A 114 -6.36 16.19 10.10
C LYS A 114 -7.59 16.88 10.71
N ALA A 115 -8.27 16.21 11.64
CA ALA A 115 -9.40 16.81 12.35
C ALA A 115 -8.92 18.09 13.07
N VAL A 116 -9.47 19.23 12.66
CA VAL A 116 -9.19 20.54 13.27
C VAL A 116 -10.10 20.85 14.45
N ALA A 117 -11.18 20.08 14.61
CA ALA A 117 -12.14 20.20 15.68
C ALA A 117 -12.22 18.91 16.50
N THR A 118 -12.39 19.04 17.82
CA THR A 118 -12.62 17.91 18.72
C THR A 118 -14.07 17.42 18.62
N ALA A 119 -14.32 16.19 19.08
CA ALA A 119 -15.67 15.63 19.16
C ALA A 119 -16.64 16.56 19.93
N ASP A 120 -16.18 17.15 21.03
CA ASP A 120 -16.99 18.09 21.84
C ASP A 120 -17.32 19.38 21.08
N GLN A 121 -16.38 19.90 20.29
CA GLN A 121 -16.62 21.08 19.45
C GLN A 121 -17.66 20.78 18.37
N MET A 122 -17.63 19.58 17.77
CA MET A 122 -18.64 19.15 16.80
C MET A 122 -20.01 18.95 17.45
N LYS A 123 -20.08 18.31 18.63
CA LYS A 123 -21.32 18.14 19.40
C LYS A 123 -21.95 19.47 19.78
N ALA A 124 -21.13 20.42 20.26
CA ALA A 124 -21.59 21.77 20.61
C ALA A 124 -22.10 22.55 19.38
N TYR A 125 -21.40 22.44 18.25
CA TYR A 125 -21.84 23.06 17.00
C TYR A 125 -23.19 22.52 16.52
N LEU A 126 -23.38 21.20 16.53
CA LEU A 126 -24.64 20.58 16.11
C LEU A 126 -25.80 20.97 17.01
N LYS A 127 -25.64 20.97 18.34
CA LYS A 127 -26.66 21.46 19.28
C LYS A 127 -27.00 22.93 19.03
N LYS A 128 -25.99 23.76 18.72
CA LYS A 128 -26.20 25.19 18.42
C LYS A 128 -26.98 25.40 17.11
N LYS A 129 -26.69 24.61 16.07
CA LYS A 129 -27.34 24.73 14.76
C LYS A 129 -28.71 24.06 14.69
N ASN A 130 -28.88 22.98 15.43
CA ASN A 130 -30.12 22.24 15.54
C ASN A 130 -30.37 21.88 17.01
N PRO A 131 -31.04 22.75 17.78
CA PRO A 131 -31.35 22.47 19.19
C PRO A 131 -32.19 21.21 19.42
N SER A 132 -32.91 20.72 18.40
CA SER A 132 -33.67 19.47 18.44
C SER A 132 -32.94 18.26 17.87
N VAL A 133 -31.62 18.35 17.66
CA VAL A 133 -30.81 17.22 17.17
C VAL A 133 -30.99 15.99 18.07
N PRO A 134 -31.31 14.81 17.51
CA PRO A 134 -31.45 13.59 18.30
C PRO A 134 -30.13 13.22 19.00
N GLN A 135 -30.22 12.70 20.22
CA GLN A 135 -29.04 12.25 20.97
C GLN A 135 -28.27 11.16 20.19
N SER A 136 -28.98 10.28 19.48
CA SER A 136 -28.37 9.26 18.63
C SER A 136 -27.45 9.82 17.56
N VAL A 137 -27.71 11.03 17.04
CA VAL A 137 -26.84 11.69 16.06
C VAL A 137 -25.58 12.25 16.73
N LEU A 138 -25.67 12.71 17.97
CA LEU A 138 -24.52 13.17 18.74
C LEU A 138 -23.63 12.02 19.20
N ASP A 139 -24.22 10.85 19.44
CA ASP A 139 -23.49 9.65 19.87
C ASP A 139 -22.66 9.01 18.73
N MET A 140 -22.92 9.40 17.47
CA MET A 140 -22.12 8.97 16.30
C MET A 140 -20.80 9.75 16.11
N ILE A 141 -20.54 10.77 16.95
CA ILE A 141 -19.36 11.66 16.89
C ILE A 141 -18.38 11.33 18.00
#